data_AF-A0A7C1BHJ5-F1
#
_entry.id   AF-A0A7C1BHJ5-F1
#
_cell.length_a   1.000
_cell.length_b   1.000
_cell.length_c   1.000
_cell.angle_alpha   90.00
_cell.angle_beta   90.00
_cell.angle_gamma   90.00
#
_symmetry.space_group_name_H-M   'P 1'
#
loop_
_entity.id
_entity.type
_entity.pdbx_description
1 polymer ?
#
loop_
_entity_poly.entity_id
_entity_poly.type
_entity_poly.pdbx_seq_one_letter_code
_entity_poly.pdbx_strand_id
1 'polypeptide(L)'
;MAAMTCMQQCNPDDLACIMACMPDLGLGSAFSLAIELHNPGTCPIEFILPAGAFFVAGLDVQPMLIAIDTCLTVQPGYIKFLVPTYCMDGSAHAPSAEDTFTIPGSGIAQQACIAEILDLIRGKEDISHADSYIIQEAVWTCMEFGSITEDQRTALQNL
;
A
#
# COMPACT_ATOMS: atom_id res chain seq x y z
N MET A 1 -12.91 8.78 -8.59
CA MET A 1 -11.82 9.76 -8.77
C MET A 1 -10.58 9.06 -8.26
N ALA A 2 -9.56 8.87 -9.09
CA ALA A 2 -8.33 8.19 -8.66
C ALA A 2 -7.74 8.91 -7.44
N ALA A 3 -7.30 8.16 -6.42
CA ALA A 3 -6.83 8.70 -5.15
C ALA A 3 -5.73 9.79 -5.33
N MET A 4 -4.85 9.60 -6.32
CA MET A 4 -3.83 10.60 -6.68
C MET A 4 -4.40 11.94 -7.13
N THR A 5 -5.48 11.96 -7.92
CA THR A 5 -6.11 13.21 -8.39
C THR A 5 -6.81 13.96 -7.27
N CYS A 6 -7.35 13.24 -6.28
CA CYS A 6 -7.91 13.88 -5.09
C CYS A 6 -6.81 14.49 -4.22
N MET A 7 -5.72 13.76 -3.95
CA MET A 7 -4.62 14.26 -3.12
C MET A 7 -3.99 15.55 -3.67
N GLN A 8 -3.94 15.72 -5.00
CA GLN A 8 -3.47 16.95 -5.64
C GLN A 8 -4.33 18.20 -5.32
N GLN A 9 -5.55 18.01 -4.81
CA GLN A 9 -6.44 19.10 -4.38
C GLN A 9 -6.26 19.48 -2.90
N CYS A 10 -5.52 18.68 -2.15
CA CYS A 10 -5.24 18.93 -0.74
C CYS A 10 -4.00 19.80 -0.55
N ASN A 11 -3.99 20.59 0.53
CA ASN A 11 -2.74 21.16 1.03
C ASN A 11 -1.84 19.98 1.49
N PRO A 12 -0.55 19.91 1.08
CA PRO A 12 0.36 18.85 1.51
C PRO A 12 0.47 18.67 3.02
N ASP A 13 0.21 19.71 3.81
CA ASP A 13 0.23 19.67 5.27
C ASP A 13 -1.13 19.32 5.92
N ASP A 14 -2.21 19.26 5.12
CA ASP A 14 -3.54 18.90 5.59
C ASP A 14 -3.76 17.38 5.47
N LEU A 15 -3.26 16.66 6.48
CA LEU A 15 -3.37 15.21 6.56
C LEU A 15 -4.84 14.74 6.55
N ALA A 16 -5.77 15.52 7.12
CA ALA A 16 -7.18 15.16 7.14
C ALA A 16 -7.80 15.19 5.73
N CYS A 17 -7.46 16.22 4.94
CA CYS A 17 -7.85 16.29 3.53
C CYS A 17 -7.25 15.11 2.75
N ILE A 18 -5.95 14.86 2.93
CA ILE A 18 -5.22 13.81 2.24
C ILE A 18 -5.83 12.44 2.58
N MET A 19 -6.14 12.15 3.85
CA MET A 19 -6.80 10.91 4.27
C MET A 19 -8.21 10.76 3.72
N ALA A 20 -8.97 11.86 3.56
CA ALA A 20 -10.30 11.83 2.95
C ALA A 20 -10.27 11.54 1.44
N CYS A 21 -9.10 11.65 0.80
CA CYS A 21 -8.93 11.36 -0.61
C CYS A 21 -8.78 9.90 -0.96
N MET A 22 -8.59 9.04 0.04
CA MET A 22 -8.86 7.63 -0.14
C MET A 22 -10.24 7.30 0.40
N PRO A 23 -11.06 6.55 -0.35
CA PRO A 23 -12.27 5.99 0.23
C PRO A 23 -11.87 5.25 1.50
N ASP A 24 -12.68 5.36 2.54
CA ASP A 24 -12.62 4.44 3.66
C ASP A 24 -12.58 3.03 3.07
N LEU A 25 -11.41 2.38 3.09
CA LEU A 25 -11.25 1.04 2.58
C LEU A 25 -12.01 0.04 3.47
N GLY A 26 -12.70 0.53 4.51
CA GLY A 26 -14.09 0.20 4.76
C GLY A 26 -14.29 -1.29 4.81
N LEU A 27 -13.89 -1.86 5.97
CA LEU A 27 -13.99 -3.24 6.47
C LEU A 27 -12.72 -3.69 7.23
N GLY A 28 -11.74 -2.81 7.46
CA GLY A 28 -10.49 -3.16 8.16
C GLY A 28 -9.52 -3.97 7.29
N SER A 29 -9.74 -3.99 5.99
CA SER A 29 -9.01 -4.80 5.01
C SER A 29 -7.74 -4.10 4.50
N ALA A 30 -7.73 -2.80 4.25
CA ALA A 30 -6.55 -2.11 3.75
C ALA A 30 -6.41 -0.73 4.42
N PHE A 31 -5.18 -0.28 4.62
CA PHE A 31 -4.86 0.98 5.26
C PHE A 31 -3.95 1.82 4.40
N SER A 32 -3.99 3.12 4.61
CA SER A 32 -3.15 4.07 3.90
C SER A 32 -2.00 4.49 4.80
N LEU A 33 -0.77 4.33 4.32
CA LEU A 33 0.39 4.91 5.02
C LEU A 33 0.67 6.30 4.46
N ALA A 34 0.76 7.29 5.35
CA ALA A 34 1.28 8.60 5.02
C ALA A 34 2.80 8.58 5.10
N ILE A 35 3.44 8.83 3.95
CA ILE A 35 4.90 8.85 3.84
C ILE A 35 5.34 10.28 3.60
N GLU A 36 6.29 10.74 4.42
CA GLU A 36 7.02 11.98 4.19
C GLU A 36 8.39 11.64 3.57
N LEU A 37 8.71 12.28 2.44
CA LEU A 37 10.02 12.18 1.80
C LEU A 37 10.67 13.55 1.73
N HIS A 38 11.98 13.59 2.00
CA HIS A 38 12.80 14.78 1.87
C HIS A 38 13.80 14.61 0.73
N ASN A 39 13.69 15.46 -0.30
CA ASN A 39 14.70 15.63 -1.32
C ASN A 39 15.59 16.83 -0.95
N PRO A 40 16.80 16.61 -0.41
CA PRO A 40 17.72 17.69 -0.02
C PRO A 40 18.44 18.34 -1.21
N GLY A 41 18.23 17.82 -2.43
CA GLY A 41 18.84 18.35 -3.65
C GLY A 41 18.17 19.62 -4.15
N THR A 42 18.66 20.10 -5.28
CA THR A 42 18.13 21.29 -5.98
C THR A 42 17.34 20.96 -7.24
N CYS A 43 17.24 19.67 -7.59
CA CYS A 43 16.55 19.17 -8.77
C CYS A 43 15.50 18.11 -8.38
N PRO A 44 14.44 17.92 -9.19
CA PRO A 44 13.48 16.83 -8.97
C PRO A 44 14.16 15.46 -9.10
N ILE A 45 13.69 14.49 -8.30
CA ILE A 45 14.15 13.10 -8.32
C ILE A 45 12.96 12.20 -8.63
N GLU A 46 13.13 11.29 -9.59
CA GLU A 46 12.19 10.19 -9.81
C GLU A 46 12.41 9.13 -8.72
N PHE A 47 11.35 8.88 -7.95
CA PHE A 47 11.33 7.91 -6.87
C PHE A 47 10.27 6.85 -7.15
N ILE A 48 10.65 5.58 -6.96
CA ILE A 48 9.73 4.45 -7.10
C ILE A 48 9.73 3.71 -5.78
N LEU A 49 8.54 3.55 -5.23
CA LEU A 49 8.28 2.64 -4.13
C LEU A 49 7.66 1.37 -4.74
N PRO A 50 8.42 0.25 -4.79
CA PRO A 50 8.03 -0.89 -5.60
C PRO A 50 6.91 -1.71 -4.94
N ALA A 51 6.07 -2.31 -5.77
CA ALA A 51 5.16 -3.37 -5.40
C ALA A 51 5.92 -4.52 -4.72
N GLY A 52 5.30 -5.10 -3.70
CA GLY A 52 5.92 -6.11 -2.85
C GLY A 52 6.76 -5.54 -1.71
N ALA A 53 7.04 -4.23 -1.71
CA ALA A 53 7.62 -3.62 -0.52
C ALA A 53 6.63 -3.66 0.64
N PHE A 54 7.13 -3.88 1.85
CA PHE A 54 6.29 -3.88 3.04
C PHE A 54 6.94 -3.17 4.21
N PHE A 55 6.11 -2.68 5.11
CA PHE A 55 6.51 -1.96 6.30
C PHE A 55 6.07 -2.72 7.54
N VAL A 56 6.89 -2.66 8.58
CA VAL A 56 6.59 -3.27 9.89
C VAL A 56 6.61 -2.20 10.98
N ALA A 57 5.66 -2.30 11.89
CA ALA A 57 5.67 -1.60 13.16
C ALA A 57 5.60 -2.67 14.27
N GLY A 58 6.24 -2.43 15.42
CA GLY A 58 6.17 -3.31 16.58
C GLY A 58 6.39 -4.81 16.27
N LEU A 59 5.94 -5.68 17.16
CA LEU A 59 5.79 -7.12 16.89
C LEU A 59 4.32 -7.56 16.85
N ASP A 60 3.43 -6.66 17.25
CA ASP A 60 2.01 -6.84 17.48
C ASP A 60 1.14 -6.04 16.50
N VAL A 61 1.76 -5.21 15.65
CA VAL A 61 1.09 -4.45 14.59
C VAL A 61 1.25 -5.17 13.26
N GLN A 62 0.17 -5.25 12.50
CA GLN A 62 0.17 -5.93 11.21
C GLN A 62 1.16 -5.29 10.23
N PRO A 63 2.01 -6.10 9.55
CA PRO A 63 2.83 -5.58 8.47
C PRO A 63 1.97 -5.09 7.31
N MET A 64 2.43 -4.04 6.63
CA MET A 64 1.69 -3.31 5.60
C MET A 64 2.38 -3.44 4.25
N LEU A 65 1.76 -4.16 3.31
CA LEU A 65 2.26 -4.47 1.97
C LEU A 65 1.81 -3.45 0.93
N ILE A 66 2.71 -3.05 0.04
CA ILE A 66 2.38 -2.28 -1.16
C ILE A 66 2.08 -3.26 -2.29
N ALA A 67 0.90 -3.14 -2.90
CA ALA A 67 0.49 -4.04 -3.98
C ALA A 67 0.81 -3.49 -5.39
N ILE A 68 1.06 -2.19 -5.53
CA ILE A 68 1.27 -1.51 -6.81
C ILE A 68 2.46 -0.57 -6.71
N ASP A 69 3.28 -0.52 -7.76
CA ASP A 69 4.36 0.45 -7.87
C ASP A 69 3.82 1.88 -7.70
N THR A 70 4.39 2.62 -6.75
CA THR A 70 4.08 4.03 -6.57
C THR A 70 5.23 4.86 -7.11
N CYS A 71 5.01 5.46 -8.28
CA CYS A 71 5.98 6.31 -8.98
C CYS A 71 5.70 7.79 -8.68
N LEU A 72 6.73 8.52 -8.26
CA LEU A 72 6.63 9.91 -7.85
C LEU A 72 7.80 10.74 -8.36
N THR A 73 7.51 11.96 -8.82
CA THR A 73 8.53 12.98 -9.03
C THR A 73 8.64 13.85 -7.77
N VAL A 74 9.70 13.63 -6.99
CA VAL A 74 9.95 14.34 -5.73
C VAL A 74 10.68 15.66 -6.00
N GLN A 75 9.96 16.78 -5.85
CA GLN A 75 10.53 18.13 -5.94
C GLN A 75 11.52 18.39 -4.79
N PRO A 76 12.49 19.31 -4.93
CA PRO A 76 13.32 19.78 -3.83
C PRO A 76 12.49 20.18 -2.60
N GLY A 77 12.90 19.71 -1.41
CA GLY A 77 12.17 19.92 -0.15
C GLY A 77 11.41 18.67 0.32
N TYR A 78 10.39 18.90 1.15
CA TYR A 78 9.57 17.83 1.73
C TYR A 78 8.29 17.64 0.91
N ILE A 79 7.90 16.39 0.71
CA ILE A 79 6.59 16.02 0.19
C ILE A 79 5.94 15.01 1.12
N LYS A 80 4.61 15.01 1.15
CA LYS A 80 3.80 13.98 1.79
C LYS A 80 2.89 13.36 0.74
N PHE A 81 2.73 12.05 0.80
CA PHE A 81 1.81 11.31 -0.07
C PHE A 81 1.29 10.09 0.69
N LEU A 82 0.15 9.59 0.24
CA LEU A 82 -0.39 8.33 0.74
C LEU A 82 -0.05 7.19 -0.19
N VAL A 83 0.22 6.04 0.43
CA VAL A 83 0.37 4.77 -0.26
C VAL A 83 -0.72 3.82 0.24
N PRO A 84 -1.55 3.26 -0.65
CA PRO A 84 -2.47 2.20 -0.26
C PRO A 84 -1.66 0.94 0.10
N THR A 85 -1.94 0.39 1.26
CA THR A 85 -1.25 -0.79 1.78
C THR A 85 -2.23 -1.85 2.29
N TYR A 86 -1.79 -3.10 2.20
CA TYR A 86 -2.58 -4.29 2.47
C TYR A 86 -2.01 -5.01 3.69
N CYS A 87 -2.88 -5.45 4.56
CA CYS A 87 -2.50 -6.09 5.82
C CYS A 87 -1.93 -7.48 5.55
N MET A 88 -0.75 -7.79 6.07
CA MET A 88 -0.15 -9.11 5.88
C MET A 88 -0.50 -10.10 6.99
N ASP A 89 -1.04 -9.64 8.10
CA ASP A 89 -1.38 -10.48 9.24
C ASP A 89 -2.76 -10.12 9.77
N GLY A 90 -3.76 -10.96 9.48
CA GLY A 90 -5.14 -10.75 9.93
C GLY A 90 -5.37 -11.01 11.42
N SER A 91 -4.35 -11.50 12.14
CA SER A 91 -4.40 -11.75 13.58
C SER A 91 -3.73 -10.66 14.41
N ALA A 92 -2.89 -9.83 13.78
CA ALA A 92 -2.21 -8.72 14.42
C ALA A 92 -3.12 -7.49 14.58
N HIS A 93 -2.69 -6.54 15.41
CA HIS A 93 -3.44 -5.31 15.62
C HIS A 93 -3.37 -4.40 14.40
N ALA A 94 -4.50 -3.72 14.14
CA ALA A 94 -4.54 -2.68 13.13
C ALA A 94 -3.60 -1.53 13.50
N PRO A 95 -2.99 -0.86 12.50
CA PRO A 95 -2.10 0.25 12.75
C PRO A 95 -2.86 1.47 13.27
N SER A 96 -2.18 2.22 14.10
CA SER A 96 -2.59 3.48 14.69
C SER A 96 -1.73 4.63 14.16
N ALA A 97 -2.14 5.87 14.44
CA ALA A 97 -1.38 7.06 14.01
C ALA A 97 -0.06 7.22 14.78
N GLU A 98 0.05 6.55 15.93
CA GLU A 98 1.21 6.55 16.81
C GLU A 98 2.28 5.52 16.40
N ASP A 99 1.93 4.58 15.51
CA ASP A 99 2.83 3.52 15.09
C ASP A 99 3.92 4.06 14.15
N THR A 100 5.17 3.77 14.51
CA THR A 100 6.32 4.11 13.68
C THR A 100 6.73 2.90 12.84
N PHE A 101 6.51 3.02 11.54
CA PHE A 101 6.85 2.00 10.56
C PHE A 101 8.32 2.04 10.15
N THR A 102 8.89 0.87 9.92
CA THR A 102 10.23 0.69 9.37
C THR A 102 10.19 -0.24 8.18
N ILE A 103 11.17 -0.11 7.29
CA ILE A 103 11.39 -1.04 6.17
C ILE A 103 12.31 -2.16 6.70
N PRO A 104 11.83 -3.41 6.79
CA PRO A 104 12.62 -4.50 7.35
C PRO A 104 13.65 -5.01 6.33
N GLY A 105 14.94 -5.04 6.65
CA GLY A 105 15.96 -5.74 5.85
C GLY A 105 15.91 -5.47 4.34
N SER A 106 15.53 -6.48 3.55
CA SER A 106 15.37 -6.35 2.08
C SER A 106 14.22 -5.44 1.66
N GLY A 107 13.27 -5.20 2.56
CA GLY A 107 12.08 -4.39 2.36
C GLY A 107 11.03 -5.02 1.47
N ILE A 108 11.27 -6.20 0.90
CA ILE A 108 10.42 -6.87 -0.10
C ILE A 108 9.93 -8.22 0.40
N ALA A 109 8.63 -8.47 0.30
CA ALA A 109 8.00 -9.75 0.62
C ALA A 109 8.57 -10.88 -0.27
N GLN A 110 8.97 -11.99 0.36
CA GLN A 110 9.66 -13.11 -0.31
C GLN A 110 8.74 -14.32 -0.58
N GLN A 111 7.49 -14.26 -0.13
CA GLN A 111 6.51 -15.33 -0.29
C GLN A 111 6.11 -15.45 -1.78
N ALA A 112 6.19 -16.66 -2.33
CA ALA A 112 5.88 -16.90 -3.74
C ALA A 112 4.44 -16.52 -4.11
N CYS A 113 3.47 -16.76 -3.22
CA CYS A 113 2.09 -16.36 -3.44
C CYS A 113 1.87 -14.84 -3.41
N ILE A 114 2.70 -14.07 -2.67
CA ILE A 114 2.67 -12.61 -2.77
C ILE A 114 3.17 -12.19 -4.15
N ALA A 115 4.30 -12.74 -4.61
CA ALA A 115 4.80 -12.45 -5.96
C ALA A 115 3.76 -12.77 -7.04
N GLU A 116 3.03 -13.89 -6.90
CA GLU A 116 1.91 -14.24 -7.78
C GLU A 116 0.80 -13.19 -7.74
N ILE A 117 0.32 -12.78 -6.56
CA ILE A 117 -0.71 -11.74 -6.43
C ILE A 117 -0.29 -10.45 -7.15
N LEU A 118 0.94 -9.99 -6.90
CA LEU A 118 1.50 -8.76 -7.51
C LEU A 118 1.60 -8.87 -9.04
N ASP A 119 1.97 -10.04 -9.56
CA ASP A 119 2.03 -10.28 -11.01
C ASP A 119 0.63 -10.23 -11.64
N LEU A 120 -0.40 -10.77 -10.97
CA LEU A 120 -1.77 -10.80 -11.48
C LEU A 120 -2.43 -9.42 -11.55
N ILE A 121 -2.04 -8.50 -10.67
CA ILE A 121 -2.58 -7.13 -10.61
C ILE A 121 -1.66 -6.08 -11.24
N ARG A 122 -0.52 -6.51 -11.81
CA ARG A 122 0.46 -5.59 -12.41
C ARG A 122 -0.18 -4.73 -13.50
N GLY A 123 0.09 -3.42 -13.45
CA GLY A 123 -0.40 -2.45 -14.43
C GLY A 123 -1.83 -1.98 -14.22
N LYS A 124 -2.50 -2.40 -13.14
CA LYS A 124 -3.80 -1.87 -12.72
C LYS A 124 -3.57 -0.59 -11.92
N GLU A 125 -4.09 0.53 -12.43
CA GLU A 125 -3.84 1.87 -11.85
C GLU A 125 -5.05 2.44 -11.09
N ASP A 126 -6.26 1.89 -11.29
CA ASP A 126 -7.50 2.35 -10.66
C ASP A 126 -8.18 1.21 -9.90
N ILE A 127 -7.60 0.83 -8.76
CA ILE A 127 -8.15 -0.21 -7.90
C ILE A 127 -9.34 0.36 -7.13
N SER A 128 -10.54 -0.15 -7.41
CA SER A 128 -11.74 0.25 -6.68
C SER A 128 -11.73 -0.30 -5.25
N HIS A 129 -12.60 0.23 -4.39
CA HIS A 129 -12.73 -0.28 -3.02
C HIS A 129 -13.09 -1.78 -2.97
N ALA A 130 -13.95 -2.24 -3.88
CA ALA A 130 -14.30 -3.66 -3.98
C ALA A 130 -13.09 -4.52 -4.42
N ASP A 131 -12.27 -4.00 -5.32
CA ASP A 131 -11.07 -4.68 -5.81
C ASP A 131 -9.97 -4.75 -4.73
N SER A 132 -9.84 -3.70 -3.92
CA SER A 132 -8.96 -3.70 -2.75
C SER A 132 -9.33 -4.82 -1.76
N TYR A 133 -10.62 -5.10 -1.56
CA TYR A 133 -11.03 -6.21 -0.70
C TYR A 133 -10.57 -7.57 -1.28
N ILE A 134 -10.69 -7.77 -2.59
CA ILE A 134 -10.24 -9.00 -3.26
C ILE A 134 -8.73 -9.20 -3.08
N ILE A 135 -7.94 -8.13 -3.22
CA ILE A 135 -6.49 -8.16 -3.00
C ILE A 135 -6.19 -8.50 -1.55
N GLN A 136 -6.87 -7.87 -0.60
CA GLN A 136 -6.64 -8.13 0.82
C GLN A 136 -6.89 -9.59 1.19
N GLU A 137 -8.02 -10.17 0.77
CA GLU A 137 -8.36 -11.56 1.07
C GLU A 137 -7.32 -12.52 0.49
N ALA A 138 -6.82 -12.23 -0.72
CA ALA A 138 -5.76 -13.02 -1.34
C ALA A 138 -4.44 -12.91 -0.54
N VAL A 139 -4.08 -11.72 -0.07
CA VAL A 139 -2.89 -11.51 0.79
C VAL A 139 -3.02 -12.32 2.07
N TRP A 140 -4.13 -12.23 2.81
CA TRP A 140 -4.33 -13.02 4.03
C TRP A 140 -4.32 -14.52 3.77
N THR A 141 -4.98 -14.99 2.70
CA THR A 141 -4.98 -16.41 2.33
C THR A 141 -3.55 -16.89 2.03
N CYS A 142 -2.77 -16.08 1.31
CA CYS A 142 -1.36 -16.37 1.05
C CYS A 142 -0.53 -16.43 2.34
N MET A 143 -0.78 -15.54 3.29
CA MET A 143 -0.04 -15.48 4.54
C MET A 143 -0.41 -16.63 5.50
N GLU A 144 -1.67 -17.08 5.49
CA GLU A 144 -2.15 -18.20 6.31
C GLU A 144 -1.77 -19.56 5.71
N PHE A 145 -1.96 -19.74 4.40
CA PHE A 145 -1.88 -21.05 3.74
C PHE A 145 -0.66 -21.20 2.81
N GLY A 146 0.13 -20.14 2.61
CA GLY A 146 1.26 -20.13 1.68
C GLY A 146 0.87 -20.18 0.20
N SER A 147 -0.42 -20.00 -0.13
CA SER A 147 -0.97 -20.04 -1.50
C SER A 147 -2.28 -19.27 -1.61
N ILE A 148 -2.71 -18.98 -2.84
CA ILE A 148 -4.05 -18.45 -3.14
C ILE A 148 -4.90 -19.49 -3.87
N THR A 149 -6.22 -19.39 -3.73
CA THR A 149 -7.18 -20.28 -4.40
C THR A 149 -7.35 -19.93 -5.89
N GLU A 150 -7.91 -20.86 -6.67
CA GLU A 150 -8.20 -20.62 -8.09
C GLU A 150 -9.24 -19.50 -8.29
N ASP A 151 -10.23 -19.42 -7.41
CA ASP A 151 -11.26 -18.38 -7.46
C ASP A 151 -10.63 -17.00 -7.20
N GLN A 152 -9.71 -16.90 -6.24
CA GLN A 152 -8.96 -15.67 -5.98
C GLN A 152 -8.04 -15.30 -7.16
N ARG A 153 -7.34 -16.28 -7.75
CA ARG A 153 -6.52 -16.06 -8.95
C ARG A 153 -7.37 -15.49 -10.09
N THR A 154 -8.54 -16.08 -10.33
CA THR A 154 -9.49 -15.62 -11.34
C THR A 154 -10.01 -14.21 -11.03
N ALA A 155 -10.34 -13.93 -9.77
CA ALA A 155 -10.80 -12.61 -9.36
C ALA A 155 -9.72 -11.53 -9.56
N LEU A 156 -8.48 -11.80 -9.13
CA LEU A 156 -7.34 -10.88 -9.28
C LEU A 156 -7.02 -10.57 -10.75
N GLN A 157 -7.12 -11.56 -11.64
CA GLN A 157 -6.94 -11.36 -13.07
C GLN A 157 -7.97 -10.40 -13.67
N ASN A 158 -9.20 -10.43 -13.15
CA ASN A 158 -10.34 -9.69 -13.69
C ASN A 158 -10.62 -8.33 -13.03
N LEU A 159 -9.78 -7.90 -12.06
CA LEU A 159 -9.82 -6.52 -11.53
C LEU A 159 -9.64 -5.44 -12.62
#